data_AF-A0A8T5AFZ5-F1
#
_entry.id   AF-A0A8T5AFZ5-F1
#
_cell.length_a   1.000
_cell.length_b   1.000
_cell.length_c   1.000
_cell.angle_alpha   90.00
_cell.angle_beta   90.00
_cell.angle_gamma   90.00
#
_symmetry.space_group_name_H-M   'P 1'
#
loop_
_entity.id
_entity.type
_entity.pdbx_description
1 polymer ?
#
loop_
_entity_poly.entity_id
_entity_poly.type
_entity_poly.pdbx_seq_one_letter_code
_entity_poly.pdbx_strand_id
1 'polypeptide(L)'
;RTLEFKSGRCSKCEGKRITFAGRFEEVAKKFSEIVKDRPQPDVNFFQGYMCERDVIARVALMHYYNDLADKSIVLIGDDDHIILAEIVKSWFYRRYGYRLEQILIPPKRMGVYLTKAAKLIQNVIATICLRPEDEIAVDSLLEDLERSIEYPIDYHQVGHMIQYLKRTGLISFEWRQGMIRREKPLKEYVVKHLMASDLWPKISQDWYKISMIIKEKYGRVNQEYHELLLMLSHRYQS
;
A
#
# COMPACT_ATOMS: atom_id res chain seq x y z
N ARG A 1 -7.44 -18.42 53.35
CA ARG A 1 -7.67 -19.18 52.09
C ARG A 1 -6.78 -18.56 51.01
N THR A 2 -5.61 -19.16 50.75
CA THR A 2 -4.78 -18.80 49.60
C THR A 2 -5.53 -19.26 48.36
N LEU A 3 -5.97 -18.33 47.52
CA LEU A 3 -6.60 -18.67 46.25
C LEU A 3 -5.51 -19.33 45.39
N GLU A 4 -5.65 -20.62 45.10
CA GLU A 4 -4.76 -21.34 44.17
C GLU A 4 -5.01 -20.86 42.73
N PHE A 5 -4.49 -19.69 42.40
CA PHE A 5 -4.53 -19.18 41.04
C PHE A 5 -3.55 -19.97 40.16
N LYS A 6 -4.08 -20.71 39.19
CA LYS A 6 -3.31 -21.38 38.14
C LYS A 6 -3.42 -20.58 36.84
N SER A 7 -2.29 -20.22 36.25
CA SER A 7 -2.24 -19.56 34.94
C SER A 7 -1.60 -20.49 33.90
N GLY A 8 -2.16 -20.51 32.69
CA GLY A 8 -1.64 -21.26 31.55
C GLY A 8 -1.14 -20.30 30.48
N ARG A 9 0.03 -20.58 29.89
CA ARG A 9 0.55 -19.87 28.71
C ARG A 9 0.56 -20.82 27.53
N CYS A 10 0.17 -20.31 26.36
CA CYS A 10 0.34 -21.05 25.12
C CYS A 10 1.82 -21.32 24.89
N SER A 11 2.21 -22.58 24.70
CA SER A 11 3.61 -22.98 24.50
C SER A 11 4.20 -22.47 23.17
N LYS A 12 3.35 -22.22 22.17
CA LYS A 12 3.79 -21.78 20.84
C LYS A 12 4.14 -20.28 20.76
N CYS A 13 3.34 -19.43 21.43
CA CYS A 13 3.53 -17.99 21.42
C CYS A 13 3.90 -17.41 22.80
N GLU A 14 4.09 -18.27 23.80
CA GLU A 14 4.45 -17.90 25.18
C GLU A 14 3.47 -16.90 25.83
N GLY A 15 2.22 -16.88 25.35
CA GLY A 15 1.18 -15.93 25.79
C GLY A 15 1.12 -14.62 24.99
N LYS A 16 2.00 -14.41 24.00
CA LYS A 16 2.10 -13.17 23.20
C LYS A 16 1.00 -13.02 22.15
N ARG A 17 0.21 -14.07 21.90
CA ARG A 17 -0.90 -14.13 20.91
C ARG A 17 -0.51 -13.84 19.46
N ILE A 18 0.78 -13.66 19.17
CA ILE A 18 1.32 -13.47 17.83
C ILE A 18 2.51 -14.42 17.63
N THR A 19 2.59 -14.99 16.44
CA THR A 19 3.77 -15.73 15.96
C THR A 19 4.10 -15.20 14.58
N PHE A 20 5.38 -15.02 14.30
CA PHE A 20 5.86 -14.58 12.99
C PHE A 20 6.70 -15.68 12.34
N ALA A 21 6.65 -15.75 11.01
CA ALA A 21 7.36 -16.73 10.20
C ALA A 21 7.69 -16.15 8.82
N GLY A 22 8.45 -16.90 8.03
CA GLY A 22 8.77 -16.53 6.65
C GLY A 22 9.61 -15.24 6.61
N ARG A 23 9.14 -14.22 5.91
CA ARG A 23 9.91 -12.99 5.69
C ARG A 23 10.20 -12.20 6.97
N PHE A 24 9.40 -12.36 8.01
CA PHE A 24 9.72 -11.83 9.33
C PHE A 24 10.95 -12.49 9.96
N GLU A 25 11.31 -13.71 9.58
CA GLU A 25 12.55 -14.35 10.03
C GLU A 25 13.77 -13.71 9.39
N GLU A 26 13.67 -13.25 8.14
CA GLU A 26 14.73 -12.48 7.48
C GLU A 26 14.90 -11.11 8.15
N VAL A 27 13.80 -10.42 8.44
CA VAL A 27 13.80 -9.17 9.21
C VAL A 27 14.39 -9.40 10.60
N ALA A 28 14.04 -10.50 11.28
CA ALA A 28 14.57 -10.84 12.60
C ALA A 28 16.08 -11.09 12.55
N LYS A 29 16.57 -11.85 11.58
CA LYS A 29 18.01 -12.07 11.38
C LYS A 29 18.74 -10.76 11.15
N LYS A 30 18.19 -9.90 10.28
CA LYS A 30 18.85 -8.63 9.96
C LYS A 30 18.83 -7.66 11.13
N PHE A 31 17.73 -7.61 11.87
CA PHE A 31 17.62 -6.83 13.10
C PHE A 31 18.66 -7.29 14.12
N SER A 32 18.74 -8.60 14.37
CA SER A 32 19.73 -9.21 15.27
C SER A 32 21.15 -8.81 14.89
N GLU A 33 21.51 -8.85 13.60
CA GLU A 33 22.84 -8.40 13.14
C GLU A 33 23.15 -6.95 13.49
N ILE A 34 22.17 -6.05 13.36
CA ILE A 34 22.41 -4.62 13.56
C ILE A 34 22.48 -4.29 15.05
N VAL A 35 21.68 -4.96 15.89
CA VAL A 35 21.66 -4.70 17.33
C VAL A 35 22.76 -5.41 18.11
N LYS A 36 23.62 -6.22 17.45
CA LYS A 36 24.76 -6.90 18.10
C LYS A 36 25.69 -5.94 18.84
N ASP A 37 25.96 -4.79 18.22
CA ASP A 37 26.89 -3.79 18.74
C ASP A 37 26.16 -2.62 19.41
N ARG A 38 24.92 -2.84 19.87
CA ARG A 38 24.14 -1.77 20.51
C ARG A 38 24.75 -1.33 21.84
N PRO A 39 24.60 -0.05 22.22
CA PRO A 39 24.98 0.43 23.54
C PRO A 39 24.31 -0.39 24.65
N GLN A 40 25.05 -0.60 25.75
CA GLN A 40 24.47 -1.20 26.95
C GLN A 40 23.47 -0.21 27.58
N PRO A 41 22.42 -0.71 28.25
CA PRO A 41 21.42 0.14 28.85
C PRO A 41 22.04 1.00 29.94
N ASP A 42 21.78 2.31 29.89
CA ASP A 42 22.16 3.22 30.95
C ASP A 42 21.06 3.27 32.01
N VAL A 43 21.41 2.78 33.20
CA VAL A 43 20.53 2.75 34.37
C VAL A 43 20.06 4.14 34.80
N ASN A 44 20.82 5.20 34.51
CA ASN A 44 20.44 6.57 34.85
C ASN A 44 19.24 7.07 34.03
N PHE A 45 18.99 6.45 32.88
CA PHE A 45 17.85 6.72 32.02
C PHE A 45 16.78 5.63 32.11
N PHE A 46 16.89 4.69 33.08
CA PHE A 46 16.00 3.53 33.25
C PHE A 46 15.86 2.69 31.97
N GLN A 47 16.93 2.61 31.19
CA GLN A 47 16.89 1.87 29.93
C GLN A 47 16.84 0.36 30.19
N GLY A 48 16.03 -0.32 29.40
CA GLY A 48 15.98 -1.76 29.36
C GLY A 48 15.48 -2.20 27.99
N TYR A 49 16.29 -2.98 27.28
CA TYR A 49 15.88 -3.48 25.99
C TYR A 49 15.03 -4.74 26.13
N MET A 50 14.07 -4.88 25.21
CA MET A 50 13.40 -6.14 24.95
C MET A 50 14.33 -7.17 24.30
N CYS A 51 13.95 -8.44 24.43
CA CYS A 51 14.48 -9.51 23.62
C CYS A 51 14.19 -9.23 22.13
N GLU A 52 15.17 -9.47 21.26
CA GLU A 52 15.06 -9.20 19.82
C GLU A 52 13.83 -9.85 19.19
N ARG A 53 13.53 -11.09 19.60
CA ARG A 53 12.35 -11.83 19.13
C ARG A 53 11.04 -11.13 19.51
N ASP A 54 11.01 -10.47 20.66
CA ASP A 54 9.82 -9.75 21.15
C ASP A 54 9.64 -8.40 20.43
N VAL A 55 10.73 -7.73 20.07
CA VAL A 55 10.70 -6.56 19.18
C VAL A 55 10.04 -6.94 17.85
N ILE A 56 10.51 -8.02 17.22
CA ILE A 56 9.93 -8.50 15.95
C ILE A 56 8.48 -8.96 16.11
N ALA A 57 8.13 -9.57 17.25
CA ALA A 57 6.74 -9.94 17.55
C ALA A 57 5.82 -8.71 17.63
N ARG A 58 6.29 -7.59 18.20
CA ARG A 58 5.55 -6.31 18.21
C ARG A 58 5.38 -5.77 16.79
N VAL A 59 6.43 -5.77 15.97
CA VAL A 59 6.33 -5.34 14.56
C VAL A 59 5.37 -6.24 13.78
N ALA A 60 5.40 -7.55 14.00
CA ALA A 60 4.47 -8.49 13.38
C ALA A 60 3.02 -8.24 13.84
N LEU A 61 2.80 -7.88 15.10
CA LEU A 61 1.50 -7.50 15.62
C LEU A 61 0.99 -6.21 14.98
N MET A 62 1.82 -5.16 14.90
CA MET A 62 1.46 -3.91 14.23
C MET A 62 1.20 -4.12 12.73
N HIS A 63 1.95 -5.01 12.08
CA HIS A 63 1.69 -5.40 10.70
C HIS A 63 0.34 -6.10 10.55
N TYR A 64 0.03 -7.04 11.45
CA TYR A 64 -1.25 -7.76 11.46
C TYR A 64 -2.44 -6.81 11.57
N TYR A 65 -2.32 -5.74 12.36
CA TYR A 65 -3.35 -4.70 12.48
C TYR A 65 -3.29 -3.61 11.41
N ASN A 66 -2.36 -3.71 10.46
CA ASN A 66 -2.15 -2.74 9.40
C ASN A 66 -1.78 -1.32 9.91
N ASP A 67 -1.08 -1.27 11.03
CA ASP A 67 -0.61 -0.04 11.69
C ASP A 67 0.75 0.44 11.16
N LEU A 68 1.34 -0.30 10.21
CA LEU A 68 2.67 0.02 9.68
C LEU A 68 2.69 0.48 8.22
N ALA A 69 1.79 0.00 7.36
CA ALA A 69 1.83 0.35 5.94
C ALA A 69 1.14 1.70 5.71
N ASP A 70 1.85 2.65 5.09
CA ASP A 70 1.35 4.00 4.78
C ASP A 70 0.88 4.79 6.01
N LYS A 71 1.48 4.51 7.18
CA LYS A 71 1.19 5.19 8.45
C LYS A 71 2.40 5.99 8.92
N SER A 72 2.15 7.18 9.45
CA SER A 72 3.14 7.92 10.23
C SER A 72 3.23 7.31 11.62
N ILE A 73 4.41 6.83 12.00
CA ILE A 73 4.67 6.19 13.29
C ILE A 73 5.48 7.17 14.15
N VAL A 74 5.03 7.40 15.37
CA VAL A 74 5.78 8.14 16.40
C VAL A 74 6.19 7.15 17.48
N LEU A 75 7.48 7.12 17.81
CA LEU A 75 8.03 6.29 18.87
C LEU A 75 8.54 7.21 19.99
N ILE A 76 8.14 6.90 21.22
CA ILE A 76 8.49 7.68 22.42
C ILE A 76 9.24 6.72 23.35
N GLY A 77 10.56 6.93 23.48
CA GLY A 77 11.50 5.98 24.09
C GLY A 77 11.88 4.88 23.08
N ASP A 78 13.15 4.82 22.67
CA ASP A 78 13.65 3.85 21.67
C ASP A 78 14.79 2.98 22.19
N ASP A 79 14.78 2.68 23.49
CA ASP A 79 15.73 1.71 24.08
C ASP A 79 15.53 0.30 23.50
N ASP A 80 14.34 0.05 22.94
CA ASP A 80 13.92 -1.20 22.30
C ASP A 80 14.26 -1.28 20.80
N HIS A 81 14.83 -0.21 20.21
CA HIS A 81 15.19 -0.12 18.80
C HIS A 81 14.05 -0.48 17.83
N ILE A 82 12.82 -0.09 18.16
CA ILE A 82 11.65 -0.33 17.30
C ILE A 82 11.79 0.45 16.00
N ILE A 83 12.42 1.64 16.04
CA ILE A 83 12.77 2.41 14.84
C ILE A 83 13.65 1.59 13.91
N LEU A 84 14.65 0.90 14.44
CA LEU A 84 15.57 0.11 13.65
C LEU A 84 14.86 -1.10 13.03
N ALA A 85 13.94 -1.73 13.76
CA ALA A 85 13.10 -2.80 13.22
C ALA A 85 12.18 -2.29 12.09
N GLU A 86 11.64 -1.07 12.22
CA GLU A 86 10.87 -0.38 11.18
C GLU A 86 11.73 -0.08 9.95
N ILE A 87 12.94 0.45 10.12
CA ILE A 87 13.89 0.73 9.04
C ILE A 87 14.29 -0.55 8.31
N VAL A 88 14.60 -1.63 9.04
CA VAL A 88 14.92 -2.94 8.43
C VAL A 88 13.71 -3.47 7.67
N LYS A 89 12.50 -3.31 8.21
CA LYS A 89 11.25 -3.68 7.54
C LYS A 89 11.04 -2.84 6.29
N SER A 90 11.20 -1.53 6.35
CA SER A 90 11.03 -0.59 5.24
C SER A 90 12.06 -0.86 4.14
N TRP A 91 13.33 -1.08 4.50
CA TRP A 91 14.38 -1.56 3.61
C TRP A 91 14.00 -2.89 2.96
N PHE A 92 13.44 -3.83 3.74
CA PHE A 92 13.01 -5.13 3.26
C PHE A 92 11.82 -5.01 2.27
N TYR A 93 10.80 -4.21 2.57
CA TYR A 93 9.71 -3.91 1.63
C TYR A 93 10.22 -3.17 0.39
N ARG A 94 11.20 -2.28 0.50
CA ARG A 94 11.80 -1.59 -0.65
C ARG A 94 12.62 -2.54 -1.52
N ARG A 95 13.32 -3.50 -0.90
CA ARG A 95 14.16 -4.49 -1.60
C ARG A 95 13.35 -5.62 -2.23
N TYR A 96 12.24 -6.01 -1.63
CA TYR A 96 11.43 -7.15 -2.06
C TYR A 96 9.98 -6.80 -2.46
N GLY A 97 9.63 -5.51 -2.50
CA GLY A 97 8.27 -4.99 -2.75
C GLY A 97 7.68 -5.47 -4.07
N TYR A 98 8.50 -5.58 -5.12
CA TYR A 98 8.09 -6.07 -6.44
C TYR A 98 7.59 -7.53 -6.45
N ARG A 99 7.88 -8.34 -5.41
CA ARG A 99 7.38 -9.72 -5.24
C ARG A 99 6.39 -9.87 -4.08
N LEU A 100 6.20 -8.86 -3.23
CA LEU A 100 5.30 -8.93 -2.07
C LEU A 100 3.86 -8.66 -2.47
N GLU A 101 3.63 -7.71 -3.37
CA GLU A 101 2.30 -7.40 -3.90
C GLU A 101 1.67 -8.58 -4.68
N GLN A 102 2.49 -9.52 -5.15
CA GLN A 102 2.01 -10.71 -5.88
C GLN A 102 1.84 -11.97 -4.99
N ILE A 103 2.34 -11.99 -3.75
CA ILE A 103 2.41 -13.24 -2.94
C ILE A 103 1.73 -13.11 -1.57
N LEU A 104 1.54 -11.91 -1.01
CA LEU A 104 0.87 -11.72 0.29
C LEU A 104 -0.65 -11.49 0.22
N ILE A 105 -1.28 -11.65 -0.95
CA ILE A 105 -2.73 -11.81 -1.00
C ILE A 105 -3.02 -13.32 -1.03
N PRO A 106 -3.27 -13.99 0.11
CA PRO A 106 -3.96 -15.27 0.03
C PRO A 106 -5.29 -15.01 -0.70
N PRO A 107 -5.68 -15.84 -1.70
CA PRO A 107 -6.99 -15.74 -2.30
C PRO A 107 -7.97 -16.32 -1.29
N LYS A 108 -8.33 -15.56 -0.25
CA LYS A 108 -9.50 -15.84 0.59
C LYS A 108 -9.83 -14.65 1.48
N ARG A 109 -10.94 -14.01 1.08
CA ARG A 109 -11.76 -13.03 1.81
C ARG A 109 -11.10 -11.66 2.00
N MET A 110 -10.94 -10.94 0.89
CA MET A 110 -10.83 -9.48 0.89
C MET A 110 -12.09 -8.89 1.53
N GLY A 111 -12.00 -8.58 2.83
CA GLY A 111 -13.03 -7.83 3.52
C GLY A 111 -13.05 -6.38 3.03
N VAL A 112 -14.10 -6.00 2.30
CA VAL A 112 -14.84 -4.71 2.27
C VAL A 112 -14.07 -3.38 2.03
N TYR A 113 -12.76 -3.29 2.20
CA TYR A 113 -11.98 -2.04 2.09
C TYR A 113 -10.75 -2.21 1.20
N LEU A 114 -10.67 -1.43 0.11
CA LEU A 114 -9.39 -1.17 -0.56
C LEU A 114 -8.46 -0.47 0.43
N THR A 115 -7.19 -0.89 0.50
CA THR A 115 -6.16 -0.13 1.22
C THR A 115 -6.02 1.28 0.61
N LYS A 116 -5.52 2.25 1.37
CA LYS A 116 -5.35 3.62 0.86
C LYS A 116 -4.45 3.67 -0.39
N ALA A 117 -3.34 2.91 -0.38
CA ALA A 117 -2.46 2.78 -1.54
C ALA A 117 -3.16 2.13 -2.74
N ALA A 118 -3.92 1.04 -2.54
CA ALA A 118 -4.67 0.42 -3.64
C ALA A 118 -5.70 1.39 -4.22
N LYS A 119 -6.38 2.17 -3.36
CA LYS A 119 -7.33 3.20 -3.81
C LYS A 119 -6.64 4.31 -4.61
N LEU A 120 -5.47 4.76 -4.15
CA LEU A 120 -4.66 5.74 -4.90
C LEU A 120 -4.25 5.18 -6.26
N ILE A 121 -3.82 3.92 -6.32
CA ILE A 121 -3.51 3.21 -7.57
C ILE A 121 -4.68 3.23 -8.54
N GLN A 122 -5.87 2.85 -8.07
CA GLN A 122 -7.06 2.88 -8.90
C GLN A 122 -7.38 4.28 -9.40
N ASN A 123 -7.25 5.31 -8.56
CA ASN A 123 -7.59 6.68 -8.91
C ASN A 123 -6.60 7.30 -9.91
N VAL A 124 -5.30 7.00 -9.78
CA VAL A 124 -4.29 7.43 -10.78
C VAL A 124 -4.55 6.77 -12.13
N ILE A 125 -4.81 5.47 -12.15
CA ILE A 125 -5.15 4.77 -13.39
C ILE A 125 -6.43 5.34 -14.00
N ALA A 126 -7.48 5.55 -13.19
CA ALA A 126 -8.74 6.15 -13.65
C ALA A 126 -8.50 7.51 -14.29
N THR A 127 -7.72 8.37 -13.63
CA THR A 127 -7.45 9.72 -14.10
C THR A 127 -6.69 9.68 -15.43
N ILE A 128 -5.64 8.85 -15.53
CA ILE A 128 -4.90 8.65 -16.79
C ILE A 128 -5.82 8.13 -17.90
N CYS A 129 -6.66 7.13 -17.61
CA CYS A 129 -7.56 6.52 -18.59
C CYS A 129 -8.65 7.47 -19.08
N LEU A 130 -9.24 8.26 -18.19
CA LEU A 130 -10.41 9.09 -18.50
C LEU A 130 -10.04 10.44 -19.13
N ARG A 131 -8.76 10.86 -19.05
CA ARG A 131 -8.25 12.07 -19.70
C ARG A 131 -8.47 12.03 -21.22
N PRO A 132 -8.96 13.10 -21.86
CA PRO A 132 -9.22 13.05 -23.29
C PRO A 132 -7.94 13.00 -24.15
N GLU A 133 -6.83 13.57 -23.67
CA GLU A 133 -5.54 13.52 -24.36
C GLU A 133 -4.79 12.21 -24.09
N ASP A 134 -4.05 11.73 -25.10
CA ASP A 134 -3.16 10.56 -24.94
C ASP A 134 -1.84 10.88 -24.24
N GLU A 135 -1.44 12.15 -24.28
CA GLU A 135 -0.25 12.68 -23.63
C GLU A 135 -0.67 13.66 -22.53
N ILE A 136 -0.22 13.40 -21.30
CA ILE A 136 -0.70 14.05 -20.07
C ILE A 136 0.52 14.56 -19.30
N ALA A 137 0.56 15.85 -19.00
CA ALA A 137 1.58 16.42 -18.13
C ALA A 137 1.37 15.93 -16.68
N VAL A 138 2.46 15.56 -15.99
CA VAL A 138 2.41 15.09 -14.58
C VAL A 138 1.75 16.12 -13.68
N ASP A 139 2.10 17.40 -13.82
CA ASP A 139 1.53 18.46 -12.99
C ASP A 139 0.01 18.55 -13.19
N SER A 140 -0.45 18.45 -14.43
CA SER A 140 -1.89 18.44 -14.73
C SER A 140 -2.59 17.19 -14.20
N LEU A 141 -1.93 16.02 -14.20
CA LEU A 141 -2.45 14.80 -13.61
C LEU A 141 -2.60 14.95 -12.09
N LEU A 142 -1.62 15.55 -11.42
CA LEU A 142 -1.65 15.79 -9.98
C LEU A 142 -2.78 16.74 -9.60
N GLU A 143 -2.96 17.84 -10.32
CA GLU A 143 -4.10 18.75 -10.13
C GLU A 143 -5.46 18.03 -10.26
N ASP A 144 -5.58 17.15 -11.26
CA ASP A 144 -6.83 16.40 -11.48
C ASP A 144 -7.08 15.42 -10.34
N LEU A 145 -6.04 14.76 -9.83
CA LEU A 145 -6.14 13.87 -8.69
C LEU A 145 -6.53 14.62 -7.43
N GLU A 146 -5.93 15.77 -7.15
CA GLU A 146 -6.25 16.60 -5.96
C GLU A 146 -7.71 17.02 -5.96
N ARG A 147 -8.26 17.34 -7.14
CA ARG A 147 -9.69 17.66 -7.28
C ARG A 147 -10.59 16.45 -7.14
N SER A 148 -10.10 15.27 -7.50
CA SER A 148 -10.92 14.07 -7.62
C SER A 148 -10.95 13.18 -6.38
N ILE A 149 -10.07 13.40 -5.41
CA ILE A 149 -9.94 12.51 -4.24
C ILE A 149 -10.08 13.29 -2.93
N GLU A 150 -10.73 12.66 -1.95
CA GLU A 150 -11.05 13.27 -0.65
C GLU A 150 -9.94 13.10 0.41
N TYR A 151 -8.79 12.55 0.03
CA TYR A 151 -7.68 12.21 0.94
C TYR A 151 -6.36 12.83 0.48
N PRO A 152 -5.42 13.10 1.41
CA PRO A 152 -4.15 13.73 1.04
C PRO A 152 -3.36 12.87 0.06
N ILE A 153 -2.79 13.52 -0.96
CA ILE A 153 -1.94 12.88 -1.96
C ILE A 153 -0.50 12.83 -1.46
N ASP A 154 0.08 11.64 -1.46
CA ASP A 154 1.52 11.48 -1.37
C ASP A 154 2.12 11.48 -2.79
N TYR A 155 2.72 12.60 -3.18
CA TYR A 155 3.35 12.76 -4.51
C TYR A 155 4.46 11.74 -4.77
N HIS A 156 5.16 11.27 -3.73
CA HIS A 156 6.17 10.24 -3.89
C HIS A 156 5.52 8.90 -4.23
N GLN A 157 4.37 8.57 -3.64
CA GLN A 157 3.60 7.38 -4.04
C GLN A 157 3.10 7.47 -5.48
N VAL A 158 2.60 8.64 -5.91
CA VAL A 158 2.20 8.84 -7.30
C VAL A 158 3.39 8.64 -8.25
N GLY A 159 4.57 9.14 -7.89
CA GLY A 159 5.81 8.91 -8.64
C GLY A 159 6.18 7.43 -8.77
N HIS A 160 6.11 6.66 -7.67
CA HIS A 160 6.34 5.21 -7.70
C HIS A 160 5.36 4.48 -8.61
N MET A 161 4.11 4.92 -8.61
CA MET A 161 3.06 4.33 -9.45
C MET A 161 3.29 4.63 -10.93
N ILE A 162 3.66 5.86 -11.29
CA ILE A 162 4.04 6.21 -12.67
C ILE A 162 5.22 5.34 -13.11
N GLN A 163 6.23 5.15 -12.27
CA GLN A 163 7.36 4.26 -12.57
C GLN A 163 6.92 2.80 -12.74
N TYR A 164 5.99 2.32 -11.91
CA TYR A 164 5.43 0.97 -12.04
C TYR A 164 4.71 0.80 -13.37
N LEU A 165 3.77 1.69 -13.70
CA LEU A 165 3.00 1.66 -14.95
C LEU A 165 3.92 1.72 -16.17
N LYS A 166 5.01 2.50 -16.08
CA LYS A 166 6.03 2.55 -17.12
C LYS A 166 6.75 1.21 -17.29
N ARG A 167 7.20 0.60 -16.19
CA ARG A 167 7.94 -0.68 -16.21
C ARG A 167 7.09 -1.84 -16.71
N THR A 168 5.78 -1.78 -16.51
CA THR A 168 4.83 -2.77 -17.03
C THR A 168 4.40 -2.51 -18.47
N GLY A 169 4.86 -1.41 -19.08
CA GLY A 169 4.53 -1.06 -20.47
C GLY A 169 3.09 -0.58 -20.66
N LEU A 170 2.44 -0.14 -19.58
CA LEU A 170 1.08 0.42 -19.64
C LEU A 170 1.09 1.91 -20.01
N ILE A 171 2.18 2.60 -19.70
CA ILE A 171 2.45 3.98 -20.13
C ILE A 171 3.89 4.11 -20.62
N SER A 172 4.15 5.12 -21.43
CA SER A 172 5.48 5.67 -21.64
C SER A 172 5.62 6.99 -20.85
N PHE A 173 6.88 7.35 -20.54
CA PHE A 173 7.17 8.53 -19.72
C PHE A 173 8.41 9.25 -20.21
N GLU A 174 8.24 10.52 -20.60
CA GLU A 174 9.32 11.40 -21.01
C GLU A 174 9.75 12.32 -19.85
N TRP A 175 10.88 11.98 -19.23
CA TRP A 175 11.40 12.68 -18.05
C TRP A 175 11.71 14.15 -18.29
N ARG A 176 12.12 14.52 -19.52
CA ARG A 176 12.51 15.91 -19.84
C ARG A 176 11.32 16.86 -19.85
N GLN A 177 10.16 16.35 -20.22
CA GLN A 177 8.94 17.15 -20.38
C GLN A 177 7.92 16.87 -19.27
N GLY A 178 8.15 15.84 -18.44
CA GLY A 178 7.16 15.42 -17.43
C GLY A 178 5.88 14.90 -18.07
N MET A 179 5.98 14.23 -19.22
CA MET A 179 4.83 13.79 -20.01
C MET A 179 4.62 12.28 -19.87
N ILE A 180 3.39 11.89 -19.54
CA ILE A 180 2.89 10.53 -19.53
C ILE A 180 2.16 10.29 -20.84
N ARG A 181 2.44 9.18 -21.52
CA ARG A 181 1.68 8.76 -22.69
C ARG A 181 1.06 7.39 -22.48
N ARG A 182 -0.22 7.25 -22.82
CA ARG A 182 -0.93 5.96 -22.73
C ARG A 182 -0.44 4.99 -23.78
N GLU A 183 -0.22 3.74 -23.36
CA GLU A 183 0.12 2.65 -24.27
C GLU A 183 -1.07 1.72 -24.47
N LYS A 184 -1.14 1.06 -25.62
CA LYS A 184 -2.21 0.12 -25.98
C LYS A 184 -2.49 -0.96 -24.90
N PRO A 185 -1.49 -1.54 -24.22
CA PRO A 185 -1.72 -2.54 -23.18
C PRO A 185 -2.53 -2.04 -21.98
N LEU A 186 -2.61 -0.72 -21.75
CA LEU A 186 -3.37 -0.15 -20.63
C LEU A 186 -4.84 -0.56 -20.64
N LYS A 187 -5.48 -0.55 -21.81
CA LYS A 187 -6.88 -0.95 -21.94
C LYS A 187 -7.09 -2.40 -21.52
N GLU A 188 -6.23 -3.29 -22.02
CA GLU A 188 -6.32 -4.71 -21.68
C GLU A 188 -6.09 -4.95 -20.19
N TYR A 189 -5.15 -4.24 -19.59
CA TYR A 189 -4.92 -4.28 -18.15
C TYR A 189 -6.16 -3.88 -17.36
N VAL A 190 -6.80 -2.77 -17.72
CA VAL A 190 -8.03 -2.30 -17.06
C VAL A 190 -9.12 -3.36 -17.14
N VAL A 191 -9.40 -3.88 -18.33
CA VAL A 191 -10.46 -4.88 -18.54
C VAL A 191 -10.16 -6.19 -17.81
N LYS A 192 -8.94 -6.72 -17.93
CA LYS A 192 -8.58 -8.06 -17.41
C LYS A 192 -8.31 -8.08 -15.91
N HIS A 193 -7.89 -6.97 -15.31
CA HIS A 193 -7.41 -6.98 -13.91
C HIS A 193 -8.20 -6.08 -12.99
N LEU A 194 -8.74 -4.95 -13.47
CA LEU A 194 -9.53 -4.06 -12.64
C LEU A 194 -11.01 -4.41 -12.73
N MET A 195 -11.52 -4.51 -13.96
CA MET A 195 -12.95 -4.73 -14.20
C MET A 195 -13.40 -6.16 -13.90
N ALA A 196 -12.50 -7.14 -14.04
CA ALA A 196 -12.76 -8.52 -13.65
C ALA A 196 -12.69 -8.76 -12.13
N SER A 197 -12.35 -7.74 -11.33
CA SER A 197 -12.23 -7.85 -9.87
C SER A 197 -13.60 -7.80 -9.19
N ASP A 198 -13.79 -8.60 -8.14
CA ASP A 198 -14.97 -8.53 -7.26
C ASP A 198 -15.15 -7.14 -6.61
N LEU A 199 -14.09 -6.32 -6.56
CA LEU A 199 -14.14 -4.95 -6.05
C LEU A 199 -14.62 -3.92 -7.07
N TRP A 200 -14.82 -4.32 -8.33
CA TRP A 200 -15.18 -3.41 -9.42
C TRP A 200 -16.41 -2.52 -9.10
N PRO A 201 -17.52 -3.02 -8.52
CA PRO A 201 -18.68 -2.16 -8.21
C PRO A 201 -18.36 -0.96 -7.31
N LYS A 202 -17.35 -1.09 -6.43
CA LYS A 202 -16.89 0.02 -5.58
C LYS A 202 -15.91 0.91 -6.32
N ILE A 203 -14.98 0.31 -7.06
CA ILE A 203 -13.97 1.04 -7.86
C ILE A 203 -14.65 1.89 -8.94
N SER A 204 -15.68 1.36 -9.60
CA SER A 204 -16.41 2.03 -10.67
C SER A 204 -17.13 3.29 -10.20
N GLN A 205 -17.57 3.33 -8.93
CA GLN A 205 -18.16 4.55 -8.35
C GLN A 205 -17.12 5.66 -8.21
N ASP A 206 -15.92 5.34 -7.72
CA ASP A 206 -14.81 6.29 -7.65
C ASP A 206 -14.41 6.75 -9.07
N TRP A 207 -14.34 5.83 -10.04
CA TRP A 207 -14.06 6.15 -11.45
C TRP A 207 -15.14 7.04 -12.07
N TYR A 208 -16.42 6.85 -11.72
CA TYR A 208 -17.50 7.71 -12.19
C TYR A 208 -17.37 9.13 -11.66
N LYS A 209 -17.03 9.30 -10.37
CA LYS A 209 -16.74 10.62 -9.79
C LYS A 209 -15.58 11.30 -10.52
N ILE A 210 -14.47 10.58 -10.74
CA ILE A 210 -13.32 11.09 -11.50
C ILE A 210 -13.74 11.47 -12.92
N SER A 211 -14.53 10.63 -13.60
CA SER A 211 -15.03 10.91 -14.95
C SER A 211 -15.85 12.19 -15.02
N MET A 212 -16.66 12.49 -14.00
CA MET A 212 -17.45 13.72 -13.94
C MET A 212 -16.55 14.95 -13.79
N ILE A 213 -15.53 14.87 -12.93
CA ILE A 213 -14.59 15.97 -12.68
C ILE A 213 -13.73 16.25 -13.92
N ILE A 214 -13.25 15.20 -14.59
CA ILE A 214 -12.53 15.34 -15.86
C ILE A 214 -13.45 15.94 -16.94
N LYS A 215 -14.70 15.48 -17.04
CA LYS A 215 -15.66 16.03 -18.01
C LYS A 215 -15.95 17.51 -17.75
N GLU A 216 -16.07 17.90 -16.49
CA GLU A 216 -16.27 19.29 -16.07
C GLU A 216 -15.07 20.16 -16.45
N LYS A 217 -13.84 19.71 -16.18
CA LYS A 217 -12.61 20.48 -16.47
C LYS A 217 -12.28 20.55 -17.96
N TYR A 218 -12.44 19.46 -18.71
CA TYR A 218 -11.97 19.34 -20.10
C TYR A 218 -13.10 19.34 -21.13
N GLY A 219 -14.37 19.41 -20.72
CA GLY A 219 -15.56 19.37 -21.58
C GLY A 219 -15.87 17.99 -22.19
N ARG A 220 -14.91 17.06 -22.15
CA ARG A 220 -15.01 15.70 -22.65
C ARG A 220 -14.13 14.74 -21.85
N VAL A 221 -14.40 13.45 -22.00
CA VAL A 221 -13.61 12.35 -21.44
C VAL A 221 -13.17 11.43 -22.57
N ASN A 222 -12.18 10.58 -22.32
CA ASN A 222 -11.85 9.51 -23.24
C ASN A 222 -13.06 8.58 -23.40
N GLN A 223 -13.65 8.55 -24.60
CA GLN A 223 -14.86 7.78 -24.89
C GLN A 223 -14.63 6.27 -24.74
N GLU A 224 -13.46 5.76 -25.12
CA GLU A 224 -13.15 4.33 -25.04
C GLU A 224 -13.23 3.82 -23.60
N TYR A 225 -12.66 4.55 -22.65
CA TYR A 225 -12.72 4.17 -21.23
C TYR A 225 -14.05 4.53 -20.57
N HIS A 226 -14.73 5.58 -21.04
CA HIS A 226 -16.05 5.94 -20.54
C HIS A 226 -17.11 4.90 -20.94
N GLU A 227 -17.07 4.38 -22.16
CA GLU A 227 -17.95 3.29 -22.61
C GLU A 227 -17.72 2.01 -21.79
N LEU A 228 -16.46 1.66 -21.50
CA LEU A 228 -16.14 0.53 -20.63
C LEU A 228 -16.77 0.70 -19.24
N LEU A 229 -16.71 1.91 -18.68
CA LEU A 229 -17.31 2.23 -17.38
C LEU A 229 -18.84 2.02 -17.40
N LEU A 230 -19.51 2.41 -18.48
CA LEU A 230 -20.97 2.28 -18.66
C LEU A 230 -21.43 0.85 -19.00
N MET A 231 -20.67 0.09 -19.79
CA MET A 231 -21.05 -1.26 -20.21
C MET A 231 -21.16 -2.25 -19.04
N LEU A 232 -20.40 -2.03 -17.96
CA LEU A 232 -20.41 -2.93 -16.80
C LEU A 232 -21.32 -2.48 -15.66
N SER A 233 -21.73 -1.21 -15.59
CA SER A 233 -22.76 -0.80 -14.62
C SER A 233 -24.09 -1.52 -14.87
N HIS A 234 -24.41 -1.83 -16.12
CA HIS A 234 -25.60 -2.60 -16.49
C HIS A 234 -25.52 -4.09 -16.12
N ARG A 235 -24.31 -4.66 -15.99
CA ARG A 235 -24.11 -6.08 -15.70
C ARG A 235 -24.26 -6.44 -14.21
N TYR A 236 -24.20 -5.44 -13.33
CA TYR A 236 -24.35 -5.58 -11.88
C TYR A 236 -25.65 -4.96 -11.33
N GLN A 237 -26.50 -4.40 -12.20
CA GLN A 237 -27.85 -3.90 -11.87
C GLN A 237 -28.98 -4.87 -12.28
N SER A 238 -28.63 -6.00 -12.91
CA SER A 238 -29.51 -7.13 -13.24
C SER A 238 -29.24 -8.31 -12.31
#